data_AF-A0AAV8AGZ4-F1
#
_entry.id   AF-A0AAV8AGZ4-F1
#
_cell.length_a   1.000
_cell.length_b   1.000
_cell.length_c   1.000
_cell.angle_alpha   90.00
_cell.angle_beta   90.00
_cell.angle_gamma   90.00
#
_symmetry.space_group_name_H-M   'P 1'
#
loop_
_entity.id
_entity.type
_entity.pdbx_description
1 polymer ?
#
loop_
_entity_poly.entity_id
_entity_poly.type
_entity_poly.pdbx_seq_one_letter_code
_entity_poly.pdbx_strand_id
1 'polypeptide(L)'
;MITSLIGISQAHKYEILFQTPIRSKLIRYHGGHGHHHGHDHDHDHDHDHPHDHSKLKYDPDNPQHLQAYIKYQKRMQQHPNKNLENKHGDLLELLKIVSSPEEAVVASKLPFIPTDLPELCKNLNMDAKELGPMLDSMADRGIVFDLRMGEEKVNKYCLAPIAIGIFEFLYMRTNRITGVDFKRLSPVMDSYLRKSPEIAKMFFEGETAIGRAMVREETISPEHGTYFFDYEKATMAIKNAKIMSIASCACRSMQSDLGNACNAPLRTCMTFGNAADYMIRHGIAEKADKYEMLDILEESKSHGLVQIGDNTKNTSFICNCCGVNENNNRDEGCCCEFLNSVKFYKAKNAIHTSNFIADVNPKTCIGCRVCERRCPLGAIYMEEVEPENKIEEKESQRTNLLGAKSKKKRKKRKKRIAKIDPNLCYGCGVCVTYCNHGALKMIPKKERVWTPENSFDYHIARCIERGNLGDLLNKYPHKFSYRALGRIVNTITSLPPVKAFLGIKGVKSKLLSMAAKAGRN
;
A
#
# COMPACT_ATOMS: atom_id res chain seq x y z
N MET A 1 -4.74 -4.96 4.42
CA MET A 1 -5.52 -5.11 5.67
C MET A 1 -6.87 -5.75 5.39
N ILE A 2 -7.69 -5.17 4.49
CA ILE A 2 -8.88 -5.84 3.93
C ILE A 2 -8.55 -7.25 3.42
N THR A 3 -7.57 -7.38 2.54
CA THR A 3 -7.07 -8.67 2.00
C THR A 3 -6.45 -9.59 3.04
N SER A 4 -5.94 -9.03 4.14
CA SER A 4 -5.32 -9.74 5.27
C SER A 4 -6.33 -10.38 6.20
N LEU A 5 -7.41 -9.64 6.46
CA LEU A 5 -8.57 -10.09 7.21
C LEU A 5 -9.39 -11.11 6.39
N ILE A 6 -9.47 -10.90 5.07
CA ILE A 6 -10.00 -11.89 4.11
C ILE A 6 -9.10 -13.13 4.01
N GLY A 7 -7.77 -12.98 4.12
CA GLY A 7 -6.80 -14.09 4.07
C GLY A 7 -6.97 -15.12 5.20
N ILE A 8 -7.44 -14.68 6.38
CA ILE A 8 -7.80 -15.57 7.49
C ILE A 8 -9.03 -16.43 7.12
N SER A 9 -9.97 -15.91 6.34
CA SER A 9 -11.15 -16.65 5.83
C SER A 9 -10.88 -17.47 4.56
N GLN A 10 -9.94 -17.06 3.71
CA GLN A 10 -9.52 -17.86 2.54
C GLN A 10 -8.92 -19.22 2.96
N ALA A 11 -8.42 -19.35 4.20
CA ALA A 11 -8.04 -20.64 4.76
C ALA A 11 -9.23 -21.62 4.91
N HIS A 12 -10.48 -21.13 5.01
CA HIS A 12 -11.70 -21.94 4.95
C HIS A 12 -12.13 -22.28 3.52
N LYS A 13 -11.84 -21.44 2.51
CA LYS A 13 -12.21 -21.72 1.10
C LYS A 13 -11.56 -22.96 0.48
N TYR A 14 -10.48 -23.48 1.06
CA TYR A 14 -9.88 -24.73 0.60
C TYR A 14 -10.58 -25.99 1.18
N GLU A 15 -11.64 -25.86 1.98
CA GLU A 15 -12.34 -27.00 2.58
C GLU A 15 -13.29 -27.74 1.62
N ILE A 16 -13.70 -27.18 0.48
CA ILE A 16 -14.75 -27.80 -0.37
C ILE A 16 -14.26 -28.36 -1.72
N LEU A 17 -12.95 -28.30 -2.05
CA LEU A 17 -12.41 -28.89 -3.29
C LEU A 17 -11.65 -30.22 -3.12
N PHE A 18 -11.62 -30.82 -1.93
CA PHE A 18 -10.92 -32.10 -1.68
C PHE A 18 -11.69 -33.13 -0.86
N GLN A 19 -13.03 -33.08 -0.85
CA GLN A 19 -13.87 -34.17 -0.36
C GLN A 19 -14.72 -34.79 -1.47
N THR A 20 -14.06 -35.51 -2.37
CA THR A 20 -14.72 -36.62 -3.07
C THR A 20 -13.73 -37.78 -3.17
N PRO A 21 -13.99 -38.91 -2.49
CA PRO A 21 -13.35 -40.16 -2.84
C PRO A 21 -13.91 -40.59 -4.20
N ILE A 22 -13.03 -40.84 -5.16
CA ILE A 22 -13.38 -41.59 -6.37
C ILE A 22 -13.87 -42.97 -5.92
N ARG A 23 -15.18 -43.17 -5.92
CA ARG A 23 -15.79 -44.50 -5.96
C ARG A 23 -16.77 -44.56 -7.12
N SER A 24 -16.39 -45.36 -8.09
CA SER A 24 -17.24 -45.85 -9.16
C SER A 24 -18.51 -46.47 -8.60
N LYS A 25 -19.67 -46.00 -9.06
CA LYS A 25 -20.87 -46.81 -9.28
C LYS A 25 -21.81 -46.07 -10.21
N LEU A 26 -22.03 -46.65 -11.38
CA LEU A 26 -23.24 -46.42 -12.16
C LEU A 26 -24.46 -46.62 -11.26
N ILE A 27 -25.52 -45.81 -11.44
CA ILE A 27 -26.91 -46.26 -11.71
C ILE A 27 -27.85 -45.03 -11.74
N ARG A 28 -28.48 -44.89 -12.92
CA ARG A 28 -29.83 -44.40 -13.28
C ARG A 28 -30.45 -43.13 -12.65
N TYR A 29 -30.72 -42.20 -13.56
CA TYR A 29 -31.80 -41.22 -13.55
C TYR A 29 -33.13 -41.78 -13.04
N HIS A 30 -33.76 -41.08 -12.09
CA HIS A 30 -35.21 -40.82 -12.10
C HIS A 30 -35.51 -39.50 -11.38
N GLY A 31 -36.41 -38.72 -11.97
CA GLY A 31 -36.80 -37.40 -11.52
C GLY A 31 -37.72 -37.42 -10.30
N GLY A 32 -37.77 -36.28 -9.62
CA GLY A 32 -38.71 -36.00 -8.55
C GLY A 32 -38.67 -34.52 -8.22
N HIS A 33 -39.75 -33.81 -8.57
CA HIS A 33 -40.01 -32.44 -8.17
C HIS A 33 -40.08 -32.33 -6.64
N GLY A 34 -39.46 -31.29 -6.10
CA GLY A 34 -39.61 -30.87 -4.71
C GLY A 34 -39.36 -29.38 -4.59
N HIS A 35 -40.44 -28.59 -4.58
CA HIS A 35 -40.40 -27.18 -4.23
C HIS A 35 -39.97 -27.01 -2.78
N HIS A 36 -38.91 -26.23 -2.54
CA HIS A 36 -38.64 -25.60 -1.26
C HIS A 36 -38.44 -24.11 -1.49
N HIS A 37 -39.39 -23.33 -0.97
CA HIS A 37 -39.33 -21.88 -0.87
C HIS A 37 -38.26 -21.51 0.18
N GLY A 38 -37.07 -21.13 -0.29
CA GLY A 38 -36.15 -20.30 0.48
C GLY A 38 -36.49 -18.85 0.22
N HIS A 39 -36.81 -18.10 1.28
CA HIS A 39 -36.83 -16.64 1.21
C HIS A 39 -35.38 -16.15 1.09
N ASP A 40 -34.92 -16.00 -0.15
CA ASP A 40 -33.72 -15.23 -0.47
C ASP A 40 -34.01 -13.76 -0.18
N HIS A 41 -33.61 -13.29 1.00
CA HIS A 41 -33.39 -11.87 1.22
C HIS A 41 -32.04 -11.51 0.60
N ASP A 42 -32.00 -11.48 -0.73
CA ASP A 42 -31.02 -10.71 -1.48
C ASP A 42 -31.29 -9.23 -1.16
N HIS A 43 -30.67 -8.73 -0.09
CA HIS A 43 -30.45 -7.30 0.05
C HIS A 43 -29.38 -6.91 -0.98
N ASP A 44 -29.81 -6.80 -2.24
CA ASP A 44 -29.25 -5.81 -3.16
C ASP A 44 -29.44 -4.46 -2.46
N HIS A 45 -28.44 -4.05 -1.69
CA HIS A 45 -28.36 -2.70 -1.19
C HIS A 45 -28.19 -1.81 -2.42
N ASP A 46 -29.30 -1.26 -2.91
CA ASP A 46 -29.34 -0.06 -3.74
C ASP A 46 -28.62 1.07 -2.95
N HIS A 47 -27.30 1.13 -3.07
CA HIS A 47 -26.46 2.19 -2.51
C HIS A 47 -26.56 3.51 -3.33
N ASP A 48 -27.57 3.63 -4.19
CA ASP A 48 -27.87 4.85 -4.96
C ASP A 48 -28.48 5.98 -4.10
N HIS A 49 -28.64 5.78 -2.79
CA HIS A 49 -29.02 6.85 -1.87
C HIS A 49 -27.80 7.49 -1.19
N PRO A 50 -27.49 8.77 -1.48
CA PRO A 50 -26.46 9.48 -0.75
C PRO A 50 -26.84 9.55 0.73
N HIS A 51 -26.03 8.95 1.59
CA HIS A 51 -26.22 9.03 3.03
C HIS A 51 -26.09 10.49 3.50
N ASP A 52 -27.01 10.93 4.36
CA ASP A 52 -27.02 12.29 4.89
C ASP A 52 -25.88 12.49 5.89
N HIS A 53 -24.78 13.08 5.42
CA HIS A 53 -23.61 13.42 6.24
C HIS A 53 -23.71 14.81 6.91
N SER A 54 -24.88 15.47 6.87
CA SER A 54 -25.09 16.78 7.53
C SER A 54 -24.94 16.76 9.06
N LYS A 55 -24.92 15.56 9.65
CA LYS A 55 -24.80 15.29 11.09
C LYS A 55 -23.38 15.15 11.62
N LEU A 56 -22.34 15.43 10.82
CA LEU A 56 -20.93 15.42 11.26
C LEU A 56 -20.55 16.58 12.21
N LYS A 57 -21.50 17.07 13.02
CA LYS A 57 -21.33 18.29 13.83
C LYS A 57 -20.79 17.96 15.21
N TYR A 58 -19.49 18.19 15.39
CA TYR A 58 -18.89 18.28 16.71
C TYR A 58 -19.33 19.58 17.40
N ASP A 59 -20.08 19.45 18.48
CA ASP A 59 -20.35 20.56 19.42
C ASP A 59 -19.23 20.66 20.48
N PRO A 60 -18.42 21.75 20.49
CA PRO A 60 -17.35 21.96 21.48
C PRO A 60 -17.88 22.20 22.89
N ASP A 61 -19.12 22.66 23.05
CA ASP A 61 -19.71 23.00 24.33
C ASP A 61 -20.35 21.78 25.02
N ASN A 62 -20.42 20.64 24.33
CA ASN A 62 -20.89 19.37 24.89
C ASN A 62 -19.69 18.48 25.35
N PRO A 63 -19.44 18.33 26.66
CA PRO A 63 -18.33 17.52 27.17
C PRO A 63 -18.42 16.04 26.80
N GLN A 64 -19.63 15.53 26.55
CA GLN A 64 -19.85 14.13 26.19
C GLN A 64 -19.31 13.82 24.78
N HIS A 65 -19.40 14.79 23.86
CA HIS A 65 -18.82 14.65 22.52
C HIS A 65 -17.31 14.49 22.61
N LEU A 66 -16.62 15.42 23.29
CA LEU A 66 -15.17 15.35 23.45
C LEU A 66 -14.74 14.01 24.07
N GLN A 67 -15.48 13.53 25.07
CA GLN A 67 -15.20 12.23 25.70
C GLN A 67 -15.39 11.04 24.74
N ALA A 68 -16.36 11.09 23.81
CA ALA A 68 -16.53 10.07 22.77
C ALA A 68 -15.31 10.02 21.84
N TYR A 69 -14.83 11.17 21.36
CA TYR A 69 -13.66 11.23 20.49
C TYR A 69 -12.36 10.82 21.21
N ILE A 70 -12.19 11.15 22.49
CA ILE A 70 -11.03 10.67 23.27
C ILE A 70 -11.04 9.14 23.39
N LYS A 71 -12.21 8.53 23.60
CA LYS A 71 -12.32 7.06 23.60
C LYS A 71 -12.02 6.47 22.23
N TYR A 72 -12.51 7.10 21.15
CA TYR A 72 -12.23 6.66 19.79
C TYR A 72 -10.73 6.78 19.44
N GLN A 73 -10.09 7.90 19.77
CA GLN A 73 -8.64 8.09 19.62
C GLN A 73 -7.85 7.01 20.37
N LYS A 74 -8.19 6.73 21.63
CA LYS A 74 -7.58 5.63 22.41
C LYS A 74 -7.77 4.28 21.73
N ARG A 75 -8.94 4.04 21.12
CA ARG A 75 -9.19 2.83 20.34
C ARG A 75 -8.28 2.78 19.11
N MET A 76 -8.13 3.86 18.36
CA MET A 76 -7.23 3.93 17.20
C MET A 76 -5.77 3.69 17.58
N GLN A 77 -5.34 4.13 18.75
CA GLN A 77 -4.00 3.88 19.29
C GLN A 77 -3.74 2.40 19.63
N GLN A 78 -4.79 1.64 19.96
CA GLN A 78 -4.72 0.19 20.20
C GLN A 78 -4.72 -0.65 18.92
N HIS A 79 -4.96 -0.03 17.76
CA HIS A 79 -4.98 -0.72 16.47
C HIS A 79 -3.63 -1.44 16.23
N PRO A 80 -3.58 -2.64 15.63
CA PRO A 80 -2.30 -3.35 15.37
C PRO A 80 -1.26 -2.56 14.56
N ASN A 81 -1.74 -1.63 13.73
CA ASN A 81 -0.89 -0.68 12.98
C ASN A 81 -0.38 0.50 13.84
N LYS A 82 -0.86 0.64 15.08
CA LYS A 82 -0.64 1.74 16.04
C LYS A 82 -0.93 3.10 15.41
N ASN A 83 -2.09 3.71 15.63
CA ASN A 83 -2.33 5.09 15.17
C ASN A 83 -2.03 6.04 16.33
N LEU A 84 -0.78 6.47 16.48
CA LEU A 84 -0.37 7.34 17.57
C LEU A 84 -0.95 8.75 17.40
N GLU A 85 -1.12 9.45 18.51
CA GLU A 85 -1.32 10.90 18.46
C GLU A 85 0.03 11.57 18.19
N ASN A 86 0.05 12.56 17.30
CA ASN A 86 1.25 13.34 17.05
C ASN A 86 1.35 14.51 18.03
N LYS A 87 2.44 15.27 17.98
CA LYS A 87 2.65 16.42 18.88
C LYS A 87 1.63 17.56 18.70
N HIS A 88 0.90 17.56 17.59
CA HIS A 88 -0.04 18.61 17.22
C HIS A 88 -1.49 18.28 17.63
N GLY A 89 -1.77 17.04 18.08
CA GLY A 89 -3.13 16.62 18.41
C GLY A 89 -3.98 16.32 17.17
N ASP A 90 -3.34 16.07 16.03
CA ASP A 90 -4.00 15.95 14.73
C ASP A 90 -4.90 14.71 14.65
N LEU A 91 -4.56 13.59 15.31
CA LEU A 91 -5.41 12.40 15.25
C LEU A 91 -6.80 12.68 15.81
N LEU A 92 -6.89 13.29 17.01
CA LEU A 92 -8.19 13.64 17.59
C LEU A 92 -8.99 14.58 16.67
N GLU A 93 -8.32 15.56 16.08
CA GLU A 93 -8.95 16.53 15.18
C GLU A 93 -9.46 15.89 13.89
N LEU A 94 -8.67 14.98 13.27
CA LEU A 94 -9.11 14.18 12.13
C LEU A 94 -10.39 13.42 12.44
N LEU A 95 -10.45 12.74 13.60
CA LEU A 95 -11.62 11.93 13.99
C LEU A 95 -12.88 12.79 14.14
N LYS A 96 -12.76 14.03 14.66
CA LYS A 96 -13.87 14.99 14.76
C LYS A 96 -14.40 15.45 13.41
N ILE A 97 -13.55 15.52 12.39
CA ILE A 97 -13.95 15.99 11.05
C ILE A 97 -14.67 14.87 10.28
N VAL A 98 -14.23 13.63 10.44
CA VAL A 98 -14.71 12.50 9.61
C VAL A 98 -15.91 11.76 10.20
N SER A 99 -16.18 11.90 11.51
CA SER A 99 -17.24 11.16 12.20
C SER A 99 -18.07 12.05 13.12
N SER A 100 -19.34 11.69 13.30
CA SER A 100 -20.23 12.28 14.30
C SER A 100 -19.91 11.79 15.72
N PRO A 101 -20.39 12.47 16.78
CA PRO A 101 -20.19 12.02 18.16
C PRO A 101 -20.75 10.61 18.42
N GLU A 102 -21.90 10.27 17.85
CA GLU A 102 -22.55 8.96 17.96
C GLU A 102 -21.69 7.87 17.29
N GLU A 103 -21.21 8.14 16.08
CA GLU A 103 -20.29 7.26 15.37
C GLU A 103 -18.97 7.09 16.12
N ALA A 104 -18.45 8.13 16.78
CA ALA A 104 -17.26 8.04 17.61
C ALA A 104 -17.47 7.10 18.82
N VAL A 105 -18.67 7.10 19.42
CA VAL A 105 -19.02 6.13 20.49
C VAL A 105 -18.96 4.70 19.95
N VAL A 106 -19.58 4.44 18.78
CA VAL A 106 -19.57 3.12 18.14
C VAL A 106 -18.13 2.71 17.76
N ALA A 107 -17.40 3.59 17.07
CA ALA A 107 -16.03 3.35 16.63
C ALA A 107 -15.08 3.03 17.79
N SER A 108 -15.28 3.64 18.97
CA SER A 108 -14.48 3.37 20.16
C SER A 108 -14.59 1.92 20.67
N LYS A 109 -15.66 1.21 20.29
CA LYS A 109 -15.95 -0.17 20.71
C LYS A 109 -15.80 -1.19 19.58
N LEU A 110 -15.68 -0.76 18.32
CA LEU A 110 -15.58 -1.66 17.17
C LEU A 110 -14.32 -2.54 17.23
N PRO A 111 -14.39 -3.81 16.78
CA PRO A 111 -13.25 -4.72 16.70
C PRO A 111 -12.31 -4.36 15.55
N PHE A 112 -11.05 -4.78 15.66
CA PHE A 112 -10.06 -4.71 14.57
C PHE A 112 -10.06 -5.98 13.69
N ILE A 113 -10.91 -6.93 14.02
CA ILE A 113 -11.11 -8.17 13.25
C ILE A 113 -12.54 -8.16 12.71
N PRO A 114 -12.80 -8.74 11.53
CA PRO A 114 -14.13 -8.78 10.96
C PRO A 114 -15.09 -9.56 11.86
N THR A 115 -16.19 -8.91 12.21
CA THR A 115 -17.24 -9.43 13.08
C THR A 115 -18.60 -9.22 12.41
N ASP A 116 -19.52 -10.17 12.52
CA ASP A 116 -20.85 -10.04 11.93
C ASP A 116 -21.74 -9.05 12.69
N LEU A 117 -22.78 -8.55 12.01
CA LEU A 117 -23.71 -7.58 12.58
C LEU A 117 -24.41 -8.09 13.86
N PRO A 118 -24.90 -9.34 13.94
CA PRO A 118 -25.53 -9.85 15.16
C PRO A 118 -24.60 -9.82 16.39
N GLU A 119 -23.33 -10.24 16.23
CA GLU A 119 -22.34 -10.18 17.30
C GLU A 119 -22.04 -8.72 17.69
N LEU A 120 -21.99 -7.79 16.73
CA LEU A 120 -21.82 -6.37 17.02
C LEU A 120 -23.01 -5.76 17.74
N CYS A 121 -24.25 -6.08 17.35
CA CYS A 121 -25.46 -5.64 18.03
C CYS A 121 -25.43 -6.05 19.51
N LYS A 122 -25.05 -7.30 19.79
CA LYS A 122 -24.88 -7.82 21.15
C LYS A 122 -23.79 -7.08 21.93
N ASN A 123 -22.63 -6.85 21.30
CA ASN A 123 -21.48 -6.22 21.96
C ASN A 123 -21.68 -4.71 22.21
N LEU A 124 -22.42 -4.03 21.34
CA LEU A 124 -22.70 -2.60 21.41
C LEU A 124 -24.01 -2.29 22.15
N ASN A 125 -24.86 -3.29 22.35
CA ASN A 125 -26.21 -3.16 22.89
C ASN A 125 -27.06 -2.18 22.05
N MET A 126 -27.10 -2.41 20.74
CA MET A 126 -27.83 -1.62 19.75
C MET A 126 -28.68 -2.52 18.86
N ASP A 127 -29.80 -2.01 18.37
CA ASP A 127 -30.66 -2.72 17.42
C ASP A 127 -30.03 -2.77 16.02
N ALA A 128 -30.26 -3.86 15.29
CA ALA A 128 -29.70 -4.03 13.95
C ALA A 128 -30.20 -2.97 12.95
N LYS A 129 -31.44 -2.48 13.09
CA LYS A 129 -32.02 -1.42 12.24
C LYS A 129 -31.40 -0.04 12.48
N GLU A 130 -30.76 0.15 13.64
CA GLU A 130 -30.02 1.37 13.97
C GLU A 130 -28.53 1.22 13.60
N LEU A 131 -27.92 0.11 14.03
CA LEU A 131 -26.48 -0.11 13.87
C LEU A 131 -26.08 -0.34 12.41
N GLY A 132 -26.86 -1.11 11.64
CA GLY A 132 -26.55 -1.42 10.24
C GLY A 132 -26.36 -0.15 9.38
N PRO A 133 -27.37 0.73 9.27
CA PRO A 133 -27.25 1.97 8.50
C PRO A 133 -26.13 2.90 8.98
N MET A 134 -25.85 2.92 10.29
CA MET A 134 -24.72 3.68 10.83
C MET A 134 -23.37 3.11 10.35
N LEU A 135 -23.20 1.79 10.39
CA LEU A 135 -21.99 1.12 9.89
C LEU A 135 -21.80 1.33 8.39
N ASP A 136 -22.88 1.31 7.60
CA ASP A 136 -22.83 1.54 6.16
C ASP A 136 -22.37 2.98 5.85
N SER A 137 -22.96 3.97 6.53
CA SER A 137 -22.54 5.38 6.45
C SER A 137 -21.08 5.57 6.90
N MET A 138 -20.63 4.86 7.92
CA MET A 138 -19.22 4.86 8.35
C MET A 138 -18.30 4.18 7.30
N ALA A 139 -18.77 3.15 6.62
CA ALA A 139 -18.02 2.45 5.57
C ALA A 139 -17.85 3.31 4.32
N ASP A 140 -18.86 4.11 3.96
CA ASP A 140 -18.72 5.11 2.89
C ASP A 140 -17.63 6.14 3.20
N ARG A 141 -17.52 6.62 4.44
CA ARG A 141 -16.39 7.50 4.80
C ARG A 141 -15.09 6.75 5.06
N GLY A 142 -15.07 5.43 4.89
CA GLY A 142 -13.89 4.60 5.07
C GLY A 142 -13.45 4.41 6.52
N ILE A 143 -14.32 4.71 7.48
CA ILE A 143 -14.08 4.53 8.92
C ILE A 143 -14.22 3.07 9.32
N VAL A 144 -15.09 2.34 8.64
CA VAL A 144 -15.37 0.92 8.83
C VAL A 144 -15.11 0.18 7.54
N PHE A 145 -14.56 -1.03 7.62
CA PHE A 145 -14.55 -1.97 6.52
C PHE A 145 -15.77 -2.90 6.61
N ASP A 146 -16.46 -3.15 5.50
CA ASP A 146 -17.57 -4.11 5.36
C ASP A 146 -17.15 -5.31 4.45
N LEU A 147 -16.43 -6.25 5.03
CA LEU A 147 -15.85 -7.33 4.25
C LEU A 147 -16.89 -8.41 3.95
N ARG A 148 -17.22 -8.59 2.67
CA ARG A 148 -17.98 -9.77 2.18
C ARG A 148 -17.12 -11.02 2.31
N MET A 149 -17.45 -11.90 3.25
CA MET A 149 -16.65 -13.06 3.63
C MET A 149 -17.47 -14.36 3.67
N GLY A 150 -16.81 -15.51 3.47
CA GLY A 150 -17.48 -16.82 3.43
C GLY A 150 -18.06 -17.17 2.04
N GLU A 151 -18.72 -18.32 1.97
CA GLU A 151 -19.41 -18.78 0.75
C GLU A 151 -20.72 -18.03 0.52
N GLU A 152 -21.45 -17.78 1.60
CA GLU A 152 -22.67 -16.97 1.64
C GLU A 152 -22.40 -15.45 1.53
N LYS A 153 -21.13 -15.04 1.41
CA LYS A 153 -20.69 -13.64 1.26
C LYS A 153 -21.27 -12.67 2.32
N VAL A 154 -21.44 -13.13 3.54
CA VAL A 154 -21.95 -12.32 4.66
C VAL A 154 -21.03 -11.14 4.94
N ASN A 155 -21.62 -9.96 5.12
CA ASN A 155 -20.90 -8.74 5.50
C ASN A 155 -20.34 -8.86 6.92
N LYS A 156 -19.05 -8.58 7.08
CA LYS A 156 -18.38 -8.51 8.38
C LYS A 156 -17.70 -7.16 8.54
N TYR A 157 -17.89 -6.55 9.70
CA TYR A 157 -17.45 -5.19 9.96
C TYR A 157 -16.23 -5.15 10.87
N CYS A 158 -15.32 -4.22 10.61
CA CYS A 158 -14.22 -3.89 11.51
C CYS A 158 -13.73 -2.47 11.31
N LEU A 159 -13.13 -1.88 12.36
CA LEU A 159 -12.62 -0.52 12.34
C LEU A 159 -11.42 -0.38 11.40
N ALA A 160 -11.44 0.64 10.53
CA ALA A 160 -10.34 0.96 9.62
C ALA A 160 -9.22 1.76 10.32
N PRO A 161 -7.94 1.59 9.90
CA PRO A 161 -6.84 2.43 10.35
C PRO A 161 -6.86 3.81 9.66
N ILE A 162 -5.98 4.73 10.08
CA ILE A 162 -5.85 6.03 9.39
C ILE A 162 -5.25 5.86 8.00
N ALA A 163 -4.10 5.19 7.88
CA ALA A 163 -3.44 4.92 6.61
C ALA A 163 -3.59 3.46 6.18
N ILE A 164 -3.78 3.24 4.88
CA ILE A 164 -4.47 2.09 4.27
C ILE A 164 -5.86 1.92 4.89
N GLY A 165 -6.63 3.01 4.86
CA GLY A 165 -7.94 3.14 5.47
C GLY A 165 -8.55 4.52 5.21
N ILE A 166 -8.87 5.24 6.29
CA ILE A 166 -9.61 6.51 6.24
C ILE A 166 -8.98 7.51 5.25
N PHE A 167 -7.64 7.65 5.25
CA PHE A 167 -6.94 8.55 4.33
C PHE A 167 -7.22 8.20 2.87
N GLU A 168 -6.91 6.97 2.45
CA GLU A 168 -7.09 6.55 1.07
C GLU A 168 -8.56 6.65 0.64
N PHE A 169 -9.50 6.19 1.46
CA PHE A 169 -10.90 6.15 1.05
C PHE A 169 -11.59 7.51 0.98
N LEU A 170 -11.10 8.51 1.70
CA LEU A 170 -11.60 9.88 1.56
C LEU A 170 -11.01 10.58 0.33
N TYR A 171 -9.72 10.38 0.03
CA TYR A 171 -9.01 11.12 -1.01
C TYR A 171 -8.92 10.40 -2.37
N MET A 172 -9.19 9.10 -2.44
CA MET A 172 -9.17 8.34 -3.71
C MET A 172 -10.43 8.51 -4.55
N ARG A 173 -11.48 9.11 -3.99
CA ARG A 173 -12.75 9.24 -4.68
C ARG A 173 -12.62 10.17 -5.89
N THR A 174 -13.26 9.80 -7.01
CA THR A 174 -13.44 10.72 -8.14
C THR A 174 -14.46 11.80 -7.78
N ASN A 175 -15.51 11.43 -7.03
CA ASN A 175 -16.48 12.35 -6.43
C ASN A 175 -16.28 12.44 -4.92
N ARG A 176 -16.07 13.66 -4.41
CA ARG A 176 -15.89 13.87 -2.96
C ARG A 176 -17.14 13.46 -2.20
N ILE A 177 -16.93 12.79 -1.07
CA ILE A 177 -18.02 12.47 -0.15
C ILE A 177 -18.58 13.77 0.44
N THR A 178 -19.90 13.87 0.49
CA THR A 178 -20.58 15.06 1.01
C THR A 178 -20.42 15.15 2.53
N GLY A 179 -20.57 16.35 3.08
CA GLY A 179 -20.52 16.59 4.54
C GLY A 179 -19.13 16.59 5.19
N VAL A 180 -18.09 16.06 4.54
CA VAL A 180 -16.71 16.13 5.06
C VAL A 180 -16.05 17.45 4.67
N ASP A 181 -15.58 18.20 5.67
CA ASP A 181 -14.87 19.47 5.44
C ASP A 181 -13.41 19.22 5.05
N PHE A 182 -13.15 19.05 3.74
CA PHE A 182 -11.81 18.85 3.21
C PHE A 182 -10.88 20.07 3.37
N LYS A 183 -11.43 21.29 3.49
CA LYS A 183 -10.60 22.49 3.73
C LYS A 183 -9.97 22.44 5.12
N ARG A 184 -10.69 21.89 6.09
CA ARG A 184 -10.16 21.62 7.44
C ARG A 184 -9.39 20.29 7.50
N LEU A 185 -9.84 19.26 6.81
CA LEU A 185 -9.22 17.92 6.86
C LEU A 185 -7.83 17.88 6.23
N SER A 186 -7.64 18.45 5.04
CA SER A 186 -6.38 18.31 4.28
C SER A 186 -5.16 18.88 4.99
N PRO A 187 -5.21 20.07 5.64
CA PRO A 187 -4.10 20.58 6.43
C PRO A 187 -3.74 19.68 7.63
N VAL A 188 -4.76 19.19 8.35
CA VAL A 188 -4.57 18.30 9.51
C VAL A 188 -4.00 16.95 9.07
N MET A 189 -4.51 16.40 7.97
CA MET A 189 -4.04 15.12 7.42
C MET A 189 -2.59 15.21 6.90
N ASP A 190 -2.23 16.30 6.21
CA ASP A 190 -0.86 16.57 5.79
C ASP A 190 0.08 16.75 6.99
N SER A 191 -0.37 17.45 8.03
CA SER A 191 0.37 17.56 9.28
C SER A 191 0.62 16.19 9.94
N TYR A 192 -0.42 15.37 10.01
CA TYR A 192 -0.37 14.04 10.60
C TYR A 192 0.51 13.04 9.82
N LEU A 193 0.32 12.92 8.50
CA LEU A 193 1.02 11.91 7.69
C LEU A 193 2.40 12.37 7.23
N ARG A 194 2.51 13.62 6.77
CA ARG A 194 3.74 14.15 6.18
C ARG A 194 4.60 14.82 7.23
N LYS A 195 4.08 15.80 7.96
CA LYS A 195 4.91 16.65 8.85
C LYS A 195 5.23 16.03 10.21
N SER A 196 4.87 14.75 10.44
CA SER A 196 5.12 14.03 11.68
C SER A 196 6.07 12.85 11.45
N PRO A 197 7.40 13.04 11.56
CA PRO A 197 8.38 11.98 11.34
C PRO A 197 8.18 10.75 12.23
N GLU A 198 7.66 10.93 13.44
CA GLU A 198 7.30 9.85 14.37
C GLU A 198 6.21 8.95 13.80
N ILE A 199 5.20 9.53 13.12
CA ILE A 199 4.11 8.79 12.48
C ILE A 199 4.66 8.04 11.27
N ALA A 200 5.44 8.71 10.42
CA ALA A 200 6.08 8.08 9.26
C ALA A 200 6.98 6.91 9.68
N LYS A 201 7.82 7.10 10.72
CA LYS A 201 8.67 6.04 11.26
C LYS A 201 7.83 4.89 11.78
N MET A 202 6.82 5.13 12.61
CA MET A 202 5.95 4.06 13.14
C MET A 202 5.26 3.22 12.06
N PHE A 203 4.77 3.85 10.98
CA PHE A 203 4.12 3.14 9.88
C PHE A 203 5.09 2.23 9.11
N PHE A 204 6.33 2.70 8.91
CA PHE A 204 7.33 2.08 8.05
C PHE A 204 8.52 1.48 8.80
N GLU A 205 8.45 1.43 10.14
CA GLU A 205 9.41 0.79 11.01
C GLU A 205 9.22 -0.73 10.94
N GLY A 206 10.36 -1.40 10.87
CA GLY A 206 10.44 -2.80 10.53
C GLY A 206 11.06 -3.02 9.16
N GLU A 207 11.29 -4.27 8.78
CA GLU A 207 11.83 -4.70 7.50
C GLU A 207 10.74 -5.21 6.54
N THR A 208 9.56 -5.57 7.07
CA THR A 208 8.42 -6.06 6.30
C THR A 208 7.65 -4.89 5.68
N ALA A 209 8.19 -4.37 4.59
CA ALA A 209 7.68 -3.22 3.86
C ALA A 209 6.28 -3.45 3.30
N ILE A 210 5.44 -2.41 3.37
CA ILE A 210 4.03 -2.43 2.97
C ILE A 210 3.91 -2.49 1.44
N GLY A 211 4.63 -1.61 0.75
CA GLY A 211 4.68 -1.58 -0.71
C GLY A 211 5.92 -2.31 -1.24
N ARG A 212 5.96 -2.55 -2.54
CA ARG A 212 7.10 -3.06 -3.28
C ARG A 212 7.21 -2.33 -4.62
N ALA A 213 8.41 -1.86 -4.95
CA ALA A 213 8.68 -1.29 -6.26
C ALA A 213 8.54 -2.36 -7.35
N MET A 214 7.77 -2.07 -8.39
CA MET A 214 7.64 -2.92 -9.57
C MET A 214 8.56 -2.34 -10.65
N VAL A 215 9.42 -3.19 -11.22
CA VAL A 215 10.35 -2.75 -12.26
C VAL A 215 9.60 -2.51 -13.56
N ARG A 216 9.97 -1.45 -14.29
CA ARG A 216 9.47 -1.19 -15.63
C ARG A 216 9.85 -2.31 -16.58
N GLU A 217 8.86 -3.00 -17.09
CA GLU A 217 9.02 -4.23 -17.88
C GLU A 217 9.88 -3.99 -19.12
N GLU A 218 9.67 -2.85 -19.79
CA GLU A 218 10.40 -2.41 -20.97
C GLU A 218 11.90 -2.13 -20.73
N THR A 219 12.34 -2.10 -19.46
CA THR A 219 13.74 -1.87 -19.08
C THR A 219 14.50 -3.16 -18.79
N ILE A 220 13.80 -4.30 -18.76
CA ILE A 220 14.40 -5.62 -18.59
C ILE A 220 14.81 -6.15 -19.97
N SER A 221 16.09 -6.44 -20.11
CA SER A 221 16.62 -6.99 -21.35
C SER A 221 16.21 -8.46 -21.53
N PRO A 222 16.04 -8.95 -22.78
CA PRO A 222 15.57 -10.32 -23.05
C PRO A 222 16.40 -11.41 -22.37
N GLU A 223 17.72 -11.23 -22.22
CA GLU A 223 18.60 -12.17 -21.52
C GLU A 223 18.27 -12.35 -20.03
N HIS A 224 17.53 -11.42 -19.45
CA HIS A 224 17.09 -11.47 -18.06
C HIS A 224 15.60 -11.84 -17.91
N GLY A 225 14.89 -12.09 -19.02
CA GLY A 225 13.46 -12.38 -19.02
C GLY A 225 13.09 -13.63 -18.22
N THR A 226 13.93 -14.66 -18.19
CA THR A 226 13.72 -15.88 -17.39
C THR A 226 13.78 -15.64 -15.87
N TYR A 227 14.43 -14.55 -15.45
CA TYR A 227 14.52 -14.12 -14.05
C TYR A 227 13.44 -13.10 -13.68
N PHE A 228 12.55 -12.73 -14.61
CA PHE A 228 11.49 -11.75 -14.38
C PHE A 228 10.13 -12.44 -14.25
N PHE A 229 9.71 -12.68 -13.01
CA PHE A 229 8.51 -13.44 -12.74
C PHE A 229 7.25 -12.60 -12.91
N ASP A 230 6.13 -13.27 -13.24
CA ASP A 230 4.88 -12.57 -13.54
C ASP A 230 4.34 -11.76 -12.36
N TYR A 231 4.55 -12.22 -11.12
CA TYR A 231 4.14 -11.47 -9.93
C TYR A 231 4.90 -10.14 -9.74
N GLU A 232 5.99 -9.92 -10.49
CA GLU A 232 6.78 -8.70 -10.45
C GLU A 232 6.36 -7.69 -11.54
N LYS A 233 5.52 -8.11 -12.49
CA LYS A 233 5.05 -7.34 -13.64
C LYS A 233 3.75 -6.62 -13.31
N ALA A 234 3.73 -5.30 -13.47
CA ALA A 234 2.54 -4.49 -13.29
C ALA A 234 1.44 -4.89 -14.30
N THR A 235 1.82 -5.21 -15.54
CA THR A 235 0.87 -5.65 -16.56
C THR A 235 0.25 -7.00 -16.22
N MET A 236 0.97 -7.89 -15.53
CA MET A 236 0.43 -9.19 -15.14
C MET A 236 -0.53 -9.10 -13.95
N ALA A 237 -0.30 -8.18 -13.01
CA ALA A 237 -1.29 -7.88 -11.97
C ALA A 237 -2.63 -7.46 -12.59
N ILE A 238 -2.58 -6.57 -13.59
CA ILE A 238 -3.77 -6.14 -14.35
C ILE A 238 -4.38 -7.31 -15.15
N LYS A 239 -3.55 -8.08 -15.88
CA LYS A 239 -4.03 -9.17 -16.73
C LYS A 239 -4.68 -10.32 -15.95
N ASN A 240 -4.20 -10.61 -14.75
CA ASN A 240 -4.65 -11.71 -13.91
C ASN A 240 -5.85 -11.33 -13.02
N ALA A 241 -6.10 -10.03 -12.81
CA ALA A 241 -7.20 -9.57 -12.00
C ALA A 241 -8.57 -9.87 -12.66
N LYS A 242 -9.49 -10.43 -11.87
CA LYS A 242 -10.89 -10.66 -12.30
C LYS A 242 -11.79 -9.44 -12.08
N ILE A 243 -11.50 -8.69 -11.03
CA ILE A 243 -12.20 -7.45 -10.66
C ILE A 243 -11.11 -6.39 -10.52
N MET A 244 -11.31 -5.23 -11.11
CA MET A 244 -10.38 -4.11 -11.04
C MET A 244 -11.13 -2.79 -11.01
N SER A 245 -10.55 -1.81 -10.33
CA SER A 245 -11.12 -0.48 -10.17
C SER A 245 -10.03 0.58 -10.22
N ILE A 246 -10.35 1.72 -10.82
CA ILE A 246 -9.46 2.88 -10.91
C ILE A 246 -10.00 4.03 -10.06
N ALA A 247 -9.10 4.72 -9.36
CA ALA A 247 -9.44 5.82 -8.49
C ALA A 247 -8.44 6.99 -8.63
N SER A 248 -8.78 8.12 -8.04
CA SER A 248 -7.87 9.24 -7.86
C SER A 248 -6.70 8.85 -6.95
N CYS A 249 -5.52 9.43 -7.18
CA CYS A 249 -4.38 9.26 -6.28
C CYS A 249 -4.62 10.05 -4.98
N ALA A 250 -4.81 9.34 -3.85
CA ALA A 250 -5.07 9.94 -2.53
C ALA A 250 -4.10 11.09 -2.18
N CYS A 251 -2.80 10.81 -2.34
CA CYS A 251 -1.75 11.76 -2.04
C CYS A 251 -1.83 13.02 -2.90
N ARG A 252 -2.12 12.88 -4.20
CA ARG A 252 -2.23 14.03 -5.11
C ARG A 252 -3.53 14.80 -4.88
N SER A 253 -4.63 14.10 -4.60
CA SER A 253 -5.91 14.73 -4.22
C SER A 253 -5.76 15.61 -2.97
N MET A 254 -5.12 15.09 -1.91
CA MET A 254 -4.87 15.87 -0.69
C MET A 254 -4.00 17.10 -0.99
N GLN A 255 -2.93 16.95 -1.77
CA GLN A 255 -2.09 18.09 -2.14
C GLN A 255 -2.80 19.09 -3.05
N SER A 256 -3.77 18.65 -3.85
CA SER A 256 -4.61 19.53 -4.66
C SER A 256 -5.46 20.44 -3.78
N ASP A 257 -6.00 19.91 -2.68
CA ASP A 257 -6.77 20.70 -1.71
C ASP A 257 -5.89 21.76 -1.03
N LEU A 258 -4.59 21.50 -0.92
CA LEU A 258 -3.60 22.41 -0.33
C LEU A 258 -2.97 23.37 -1.35
N GLY A 259 -3.30 23.25 -2.65
CA GLY A 259 -2.69 24.04 -3.72
C GLY A 259 -1.25 23.64 -4.08
N ASN A 260 -0.81 22.45 -3.67
CA ASN A 260 0.57 21.94 -3.81
C ASN A 260 0.69 20.70 -4.72
N ALA A 261 -0.35 20.35 -5.47
CA ALA A 261 -0.31 19.18 -6.34
C ALA A 261 0.60 19.38 -7.55
N CYS A 262 1.32 18.33 -7.93
CA CYS A 262 2.07 18.30 -9.19
C CYS A 262 1.14 18.04 -10.39
N ASN A 263 1.67 18.25 -11.59
CA ASN A 263 0.93 18.12 -12.86
C ASN A 263 0.71 16.67 -13.34
N ALA A 264 1.05 15.65 -12.54
CA ALA A 264 0.85 14.27 -12.95
C ALA A 264 -0.64 13.87 -12.91
N PRO A 265 -1.11 12.95 -13.79
CA PRO A 265 -2.52 12.61 -13.92
C PRO A 265 -3.14 12.11 -12.61
N LEU A 266 -4.32 12.61 -12.23
CA LEU A 266 -4.93 12.29 -10.93
C LEU A 266 -5.46 10.85 -10.86
N ARG A 267 -6.10 10.37 -11.93
CA ARG A 267 -6.78 9.07 -12.03
C ARG A 267 -5.80 7.95 -12.35
N THR A 268 -4.99 7.55 -11.35
CA THR A 268 -3.87 6.62 -11.55
C THR A 268 -3.76 5.53 -10.48
N CYS A 269 -4.67 5.47 -9.51
CA CYS A 269 -4.59 4.49 -8.42
C CYS A 269 -5.40 3.24 -8.76
N MET A 270 -4.71 2.12 -8.95
CA MET A 270 -5.31 0.87 -9.43
C MET A 270 -5.51 -0.08 -8.26
N THR A 271 -6.68 -0.71 -8.18
CA THR A 271 -6.99 -1.72 -7.16
C THR A 271 -7.52 -2.98 -7.83
N PHE A 272 -7.27 -4.14 -7.23
CA PHE A 272 -7.63 -5.45 -7.77
C PHE A 272 -8.37 -6.34 -6.76
N GLY A 273 -9.16 -7.28 -7.28
CA GLY A 273 -9.83 -8.32 -6.50
C GLY A 273 -10.83 -7.78 -5.48
N ASN A 274 -10.85 -8.36 -4.28
CA ASN A 274 -11.82 -7.98 -3.24
C ASN A 274 -11.66 -6.53 -2.75
N ALA A 275 -10.45 -5.96 -2.85
CA ALA A 275 -10.26 -4.55 -2.53
C ALA A 275 -10.92 -3.65 -3.58
N ALA A 276 -10.86 -4.04 -4.87
CA ALA A 276 -11.56 -3.32 -5.94
C ALA A 276 -13.07 -3.42 -5.79
N ASP A 277 -13.60 -4.61 -5.47
CA ASP A 277 -15.03 -4.82 -5.19
C ASP A 277 -15.53 -3.89 -4.08
N TYR A 278 -14.83 -3.87 -2.95
CA TYR A 278 -15.13 -2.95 -1.83
C TYR A 278 -15.17 -1.50 -2.30
N MET A 279 -14.15 -1.06 -3.03
CA MET A 279 -14.04 0.33 -3.46
C MET A 279 -15.12 0.73 -4.47
N ILE A 280 -15.54 -0.18 -5.35
CA ILE A 280 -16.64 0.05 -6.30
C ILE A 280 -17.96 0.21 -5.55
N ARG A 281 -18.28 -0.70 -4.61
CA ARG A 281 -19.54 -0.69 -3.87
C ARG A 281 -19.76 0.59 -3.07
N HIS A 282 -18.69 1.18 -2.53
CA HIS A 282 -18.76 2.43 -1.76
C HIS A 282 -18.55 3.69 -2.59
N GLY A 283 -18.52 3.60 -3.93
CA GLY A 283 -18.28 4.74 -4.82
C GLY A 283 -16.92 5.40 -4.61
N ILE A 284 -15.93 4.67 -4.09
CA ILE A 284 -14.56 5.17 -3.87
C ILE A 284 -13.79 5.11 -5.18
N ALA A 285 -14.02 4.08 -5.97
CA ALA A 285 -13.36 3.87 -7.25
C ALA A 285 -14.38 3.46 -8.31
N GLU A 286 -14.06 3.77 -9.56
CA GLU A 286 -14.84 3.33 -10.71
C GLU A 286 -14.38 1.94 -11.13
N LYS A 287 -15.32 1.11 -11.59
CA LYS A 287 -14.97 -0.14 -12.26
C LYS A 287 -14.22 0.20 -13.55
N ALA A 288 -13.11 -0.50 -13.78
CA ALA A 288 -12.30 -0.34 -14.99
C ALA A 288 -12.17 -1.68 -15.71
N ASP A 289 -11.85 -1.62 -17.00
CA ASP A 289 -11.45 -2.81 -17.74
C ASP A 289 -9.92 -2.93 -17.88
N LYS A 290 -9.50 -4.06 -18.46
CA LYS A 290 -8.08 -4.42 -18.61
C LYS A 290 -7.34 -3.47 -19.55
N TYR A 291 -7.97 -3.03 -20.64
CA TYR A 291 -7.34 -2.20 -21.65
C TYR A 291 -7.16 -0.78 -21.11
N GLU A 292 -8.21 -0.25 -20.49
CA GLU A 292 -8.16 1.04 -19.79
C GLU A 292 -7.05 1.06 -18.73
N MET A 293 -6.94 0.00 -17.91
CA MET A 293 -5.88 -0.11 -16.92
C MET A 293 -4.47 -0.13 -17.51
N LEU A 294 -4.28 -0.79 -18.67
CA LEU A 294 -2.99 -0.82 -19.36
C LEU A 294 -2.65 0.55 -19.96
N ASP A 295 -3.63 1.27 -20.50
CA ASP A 295 -3.43 2.62 -21.04
C ASP A 295 -3.06 3.60 -19.91
N ILE A 296 -3.75 3.56 -18.78
CA ILE A 296 -3.43 4.38 -17.60
C ILE A 296 -2.05 4.02 -17.03
N LEU A 297 -1.67 2.74 -17.06
CA LEU A 297 -0.33 2.32 -16.65
C LEU A 297 0.74 2.95 -17.55
N GLU A 298 0.52 2.96 -18.87
CA GLU A 298 1.45 3.54 -19.84
C GLU A 298 1.49 5.07 -19.74
N GLU A 299 0.35 5.73 -19.58
CA GLU A 299 0.28 7.16 -19.28
C GLU A 299 1.04 7.50 -17.99
N SER A 300 0.88 6.69 -16.95
CA SER A 300 1.61 6.86 -15.69
C SER A 300 3.13 6.73 -15.90
N LYS A 301 3.56 5.78 -16.73
CA LYS A 301 4.98 5.59 -17.05
C LYS A 301 5.56 6.76 -17.84
N SER A 302 4.81 7.29 -18.82
CA SER A 302 5.24 8.43 -19.64
C SER A 302 5.46 9.70 -18.81
N HIS A 303 4.69 9.87 -17.72
CA HIS A 303 4.88 10.92 -16.72
C HIS A 303 6.04 10.65 -15.73
N GLY A 304 6.77 9.54 -15.88
CA GLY A 304 7.87 9.18 -14.98
C GLY A 304 7.43 8.67 -13.61
N LEU A 305 6.15 8.29 -13.45
CA LEU A 305 5.66 7.73 -12.19
C LEU A 305 6.25 6.34 -11.95
N VAL A 306 6.55 6.06 -10.69
CA VAL A 306 7.02 4.74 -10.24
C VAL A 306 5.83 3.88 -9.85
N GLN A 307 5.82 2.63 -10.34
CA GLN A 307 4.83 1.62 -9.99
C GLN A 307 5.20 0.98 -8.65
N ILE A 308 4.29 1.07 -7.69
CA ILE A 308 4.42 0.47 -6.35
C ILE A 308 3.20 -0.41 -6.11
N GLY A 309 3.40 -1.72 -6.04
CA GLY A 309 2.36 -2.66 -5.62
C GLY A 309 2.41 -2.90 -4.11
N ASP A 310 1.42 -3.59 -3.55
CA ASP A 310 1.59 -4.20 -2.22
C ASP A 310 2.69 -5.27 -2.25
N ASN A 311 3.31 -5.50 -1.10
CA ASN A 311 4.40 -6.47 -0.97
C ASN A 311 3.88 -7.92 -0.85
N THR A 312 3.16 -8.37 -1.88
CA THR A 312 2.71 -9.76 -2.04
C THR A 312 2.84 -10.20 -3.49
N LYS A 313 2.81 -11.51 -3.76
CA LYS A 313 2.80 -12.01 -5.14
C LYS A 313 1.44 -11.84 -5.81
N ASN A 314 0.35 -11.88 -5.03
CA ASN A 314 -1.00 -11.57 -5.51
C ASN A 314 -1.35 -10.11 -5.25
N THR A 315 -0.89 -9.23 -6.14
CA THR A 315 -0.98 -7.79 -5.95
C THR A 315 -2.43 -7.29 -5.86
N SER A 316 -2.75 -6.55 -4.79
CA SER A 316 -4.08 -6.01 -4.51
C SER A 316 -4.25 -4.54 -4.92
N PHE A 317 -3.15 -3.80 -5.09
CA PHE A 317 -3.17 -2.45 -5.64
C PHE A 317 -1.87 -2.13 -6.38
N ILE A 318 -1.92 -1.17 -7.30
CA ILE A 318 -0.75 -0.50 -7.87
C ILE A 318 -0.93 1.02 -7.72
N CYS A 319 -0.03 1.63 -6.95
CA CYS A 319 0.11 3.08 -6.87
C CYS A 319 1.12 3.56 -7.92
N ASN A 320 0.72 4.54 -8.73
CA ASN A 320 1.60 5.23 -9.68
C ASN A 320 2.08 6.55 -9.06
N CYS A 321 3.22 6.50 -8.37
CA CYS A 321 3.66 7.56 -7.47
C CYS A 321 4.66 8.52 -8.12
N CYS A 322 4.55 9.81 -7.81
CA CYS A 322 5.55 10.81 -8.21
C CYS A 322 6.68 10.88 -7.16
N GLY A 323 7.92 10.70 -7.61
CA GLY A 323 9.12 10.91 -6.78
C GLY A 323 9.93 12.13 -7.16
N VAL A 324 9.49 12.90 -8.15
CA VAL A 324 10.12 14.15 -8.59
C VAL A 324 8.98 15.14 -8.82
N ASN A 325 9.15 16.39 -8.40
CA ASN A 325 8.13 17.42 -8.64
C ASN A 325 8.10 17.87 -10.11
N GLU A 326 7.13 18.71 -10.43
CA GLU A 326 6.87 19.28 -11.76
C GLU A 326 8.07 20.05 -12.34
N ASN A 327 8.96 20.56 -11.48
CA ASN A 327 10.18 21.26 -11.88
C ASN A 327 11.37 20.32 -12.15
N ASN A 328 11.13 19.00 -12.15
CA ASN A 328 12.18 17.98 -12.17
C ASN A 328 13.17 18.12 -11.00
N ASN A 329 12.74 18.69 -9.88
CA ASN A 329 13.51 18.74 -8.66
C ASN A 329 13.21 17.49 -7.82
N ARG A 330 14.24 16.66 -7.67
CA ARG A 330 14.16 15.41 -6.90
C ARG A 330 14.37 15.62 -5.41
N ASP A 331 14.97 16.74 -5.02
CA ASP A 331 15.45 17.00 -3.66
C ASP A 331 14.32 17.54 -2.76
N GLU A 332 13.26 18.12 -3.35
CA GLU A 332 12.09 18.69 -2.64
C GLU A 332 10.93 17.70 -2.45
N GLY A 333 11.02 16.47 -2.97
CA GLY A 333 9.92 15.51 -2.90
C GLY A 333 8.78 15.87 -3.85
N CYS A 334 7.65 15.18 -3.73
CA CYS A 334 6.44 15.44 -4.52
C CYS A 334 5.22 15.11 -3.63
N CYS A 335 4.09 14.69 -4.20
CA CYS A 335 2.89 14.41 -3.43
C CYS A 335 2.93 13.08 -2.65
N CYS A 336 3.69 12.07 -3.10
CA CYS A 336 3.59 10.71 -2.55
C CYS A 336 4.18 10.57 -1.14
N GLU A 337 3.35 10.21 -0.16
CA GLU A 337 3.79 10.01 1.23
C GLU A 337 4.76 8.83 1.40
N PHE A 338 4.59 7.73 0.64
CA PHE A 338 5.53 6.62 0.67
C PHE A 338 6.94 7.03 0.23
N LEU A 339 7.06 7.87 -0.81
CA LEU A 339 8.36 8.27 -1.33
C LEU A 339 8.99 9.38 -0.47
N ASN A 340 8.16 10.31 0.03
CA ASN A 340 8.62 11.35 0.94
C ASN A 340 9.12 10.76 2.27
N SER A 341 8.46 9.73 2.80
CA SER A 341 8.91 9.08 4.04
C SER A 341 10.28 8.43 3.90
N VAL A 342 10.54 7.79 2.75
CA VAL A 342 11.84 7.20 2.44
C VAL A 342 12.91 8.29 2.34
N LYS A 343 12.64 9.36 1.60
CA LYS A 343 13.60 10.45 1.34
C LYS A 343 13.94 11.25 2.58
N PHE A 344 12.92 11.73 3.29
CA PHE A 344 13.09 12.74 4.32
C PHE A 344 13.15 12.17 5.73
N TYR A 345 12.51 11.02 5.97
CA TYR A 345 12.42 10.43 7.32
C TYR A 345 13.27 9.17 7.49
N LYS A 346 14.07 8.81 6.47
CA LYS A 346 14.91 7.61 6.44
C LYS A 346 14.11 6.33 6.70
N ALA A 347 12.82 6.33 6.33
CA ALA A 347 11.93 5.18 6.44
C ALA A 347 12.21 4.19 5.28
N LYS A 348 13.44 3.65 5.24
CA LYS A 348 13.97 2.88 4.11
C LYS A 348 13.16 1.63 3.76
N ASN A 349 12.34 1.15 4.68
CA ASN A 349 11.51 -0.04 4.55
C ASN A 349 10.03 0.31 4.30
N ALA A 350 9.70 1.54 3.88
CA ALA A 350 8.35 1.87 3.45
C ALA A 350 7.96 1.11 2.18
N ILE A 351 8.92 0.98 1.26
CA ILE A 351 8.78 0.28 -0.01
C ILE A 351 9.92 -0.74 -0.12
N HIS A 352 9.53 -1.97 -0.38
CA HIS A 352 10.42 -3.08 -0.66
C HIS A 352 11.06 -2.90 -2.04
N THR A 353 12.36 -3.20 -2.18
CA THR A 353 13.03 -3.15 -3.49
C THR A 353 12.53 -4.25 -4.42
N SER A 354 12.59 -4.03 -5.74
CA SER A 354 12.42 -5.11 -6.72
C SER A 354 13.61 -6.09 -6.70
N ASN A 355 13.50 -7.21 -7.43
CA ASN A 355 14.61 -8.15 -7.65
C ASN A 355 15.61 -7.68 -8.72
N PHE A 356 15.49 -6.43 -9.17
CA PHE A 356 16.37 -5.82 -10.14
C PHE A 356 17.03 -4.57 -9.56
N ILE A 357 18.17 -4.18 -10.12
CA ILE A 357 18.88 -2.95 -9.78
C ILE A 357 19.40 -2.30 -11.06
N ALA A 358 19.43 -0.98 -11.09
CA ALA A 358 20.02 -0.27 -12.22
C ALA A 358 21.56 -0.42 -12.17
N ASP A 359 22.18 -0.52 -13.34
CA ASP A 359 23.62 -0.61 -13.53
C ASP A 359 24.08 0.41 -14.58
N VAL A 360 25.25 1.02 -14.37
CA VAL A 360 25.79 2.08 -15.23
C VAL A 360 26.99 1.57 -16.02
N ASN A 361 26.95 1.71 -17.34
CA ASN A 361 28.12 1.56 -18.20
C ASN A 361 28.90 2.89 -18.28
N PRO A 362 30.09 3.01 -17.67
CA PRO A 362 30.86 4.26 -17.66
C PRO A 362 31.44 4.64 -19.03
N LYS A 363 31.53 3.68 -19.96
CA LYS A 363 32.07 3.91 -21.31
C LYS A 363 31.09 4.70 -22.18
N THR A 364 29.79 4.38 -22.09
CA THR A 364 28.74 5.05 -22.86
C THR A 364 28.10 6.23 -22.10
N CYS A 365 28.35 6.35 -20.79
CA CYS A 365 27.88 7.49 -20.00
C CYS A 365 28.58 8.79 -20.41
N ILE A 366 27.80 9.74 -20.94
CA ILE A 366 28.29 11.08 -21.31
C ILE A 366 28.15 12.14 -20.19
N GLY A 367 27.58 11.76 -19.04
CA GLY A 367 27.42 12.67 -17.91
C GLY A 367 26.34 13.74 -18.06
N CYS A 368 25.26 13.48 -18.81
CA CYS A 368 24.17 14.45 -19.06
C CYS A 368 23.28 14.75 -17.84
N ARG A 369 23.40 13.95 -16.77
CA ARG A 369 22.70 14.10 -15.48
C ARG A 369 21.16 13.93 -15.56
N VAL A 370 20.62 13.43 -16.66
CA VAL A 370 19.16 13.20 -16.80
C VAL A 370 18.69 12.16 -15.80
N CYS A 371 19.39 11.02 -15.70
CA CYS A 371 19.06 9.96 -14.73
C CYS A 371 19.15 10.42 -13.28
N GLU A 372 20.11 11.29 -12.96
CA GLU A 372 20.25 11.92 -11.65
C GLU A 372 18.97 12.70 -11.31
N ARG A 373 18.54 13.63 -12.17
CA ARG A 373 17.34 14.46 -11.95
C ARG A 373 16.03 13.67 -11.93
N ARG A 374 15.94 12.59 -12.72
CA ARG A 374 14.72 11.77 -12.86
C ARG A 374 14.61 10.64 -11.84
N CYS A 375 15.63 10.39 -11.01
CA CYS A 375 15.59 9.31 -10.04
C CYS A 375 14.55 9.59 -8.93
N PRO A 376 13.47 8.79 -8.80
CA PRO A 376 12.40 9.05 -7.83
C PRO A 376 12.85 9.05 -6.37
N LEU A 377 14.01 8.48 -6.06
CA LEU A 377 14.54 8.32 -4.70
C LEU A 377 15.86 9.06 -4.46
N GLY A 378 16.38 9.76 -5.48
CA GLY A 378 17.70 10.39 -5.37
C GLY A 378 18.88 9.42 -5.30
N ALA A 379 18.69 8.14 -5.67
CA ALA A 379 19.71 7.09 -5.58
C ALA A 379 20.87 7.22 -6.59
N ILE A 380 20.84 8.19 -7.50
CA ILE A 380 21.84 8.37 -8.55
C ILE A 380 22.61 9.66 -8.29
N TYR A 381 23.92 9.65 -8.39
CA TYR A 381 24.76 10.86 -8.28
C TYR A 381 25.83 10.87 -9.36
N MET A 382 26.36 12.06 -9.66
CA MET A 382 27.42 12.23 -10.65
C MET A 382 28.79 12.27 -9.98
N GLU A 383 29.66 11.32 -10.33
CA GLU A 383 31.04 11.25 -9.84
C GLU A 383 31.99 11.79 -10.91
N GLU A 384 32.95 12.63 -10.51
CA GLU A 384 34.03 13.08 -11.40
C GLU A 384 35.02 11.94 -11.61
N VAL A 385 35.36 11.67 -12.87
CA VAL A 385 36.39 10.70 -13.23
C VAL A 385 37.49 11.37 -14.02
N GLU A 386 38.72 10.95 -13.72
CA GLU A 386 39.88 11.33 -14.51
C GLU A 386 39.76 10.69 -15.91
N PRO A 387 40.02 11.43 -16.99
CA PRO A 387 39.99 10.86 -18.33
C PRO A 387 41.11 9.82 -18.48
N GLU A 388 40.76 8.62 -18.95
CA GLU A 388 41.70 7.50 -19.17
C GLU A 388 42.84 7.84 -20.14
N ASN A 389 42.63 8.83 -21.03
CA ASN A 389 43.64 9.31 -21.97
C ASN A 389 43.95 10.79 -21.74
N LYS A 390 45.23 11.11 -21.53
CA LYS A 390 45.78 12.48 -21.62
C LYS A 390 45.63 12.97 -23.08
N ILE A 391 44.46 13.49 -23.45
CA ILE A 391 44.31 14.19 -24.73
C ILE A 391 45.21 15.43 -24.66
N GLU A 392 46.16 15.52 -25.60
CA GLU A 392 47.07 16.65 -25.80
C GLU A 392 46.29 17.97 -25.88
N GLU A 393 46.80 19.01 -25.24
CA GLU A 393 46.20 20.34 -25.27
C GLU A 393 46.26 20.91 -26.70
N LYS A 394 45.15 20.86 -27.44
CA LYS A 394 45.04 21.65 -28.67
C LYS A 394 44.73 23.10 -28.30
N GLU A 395 45.73 23.98 -28.44
CA GLU A 395 45.52 25.43 -28.44
C GLU A 395 44.60 25.83 -29.60
N SER A 396 43.38 26.25 -29.31
CA SER A 396 42.52 26.87 -30.32
C SER A 396 42.76 28.39 -30.32
N GLN A 397 43.42 28.91 -31.37
CA GLN A 397 43.45 30.35 -31.64
C GLN A 397 42.09 30.79 -32.17
N ARG A 398 41.48 31.80 -31.54
CA ARG A 398 40.33 32.53 -32.08
C ARG A 398 40.76 33.94 -32.38
N THR A 399 40.62 34.35 -33.64
CA THR A 399 40.67 35.73 -34.09
C THR A 399 39.27 36.31 -34.01
N ASN A 400 39.13 37.50 -33.42
CA ASN A 400 37.87 38.25 -33.52
C ASN A 400 37.79 38.97 -34.90
N LEU A 401 36.64 39.59 -35.22
CA LEU A 401 36.46 40.34 -36.47
C LEU A 401 37.45 41.50 -36.66
N LEU A 402 38.14 41.94 -35.60
CA LEU A 402 39.12 43.02 -35.58
C LEU A 402 40.58 42.51 -35.60
N GLY A 403 40.80 41.22 -35.84
CA GLY A 403 42.13 40.61 -35.93
C GLY A 403 42.88 40.43 -34.60
N ALA A 404 42.26 40.77 -33.45
CA ALA A 404 42.88 40.58 -32.15
C ALA A 404 42.88 39.09 -31.76
N LYS A 405 44.07 38.57 -31.45
CA LYS A 405 44.30 37.18 -31.04
C LYS A 405 44.08 37.05 -29.53
N SER A 406 43.04 36.32 -29.12
CA SER A 406 42.80 36.00 -27.72
C SER A 406 43.22 34.56 -27.42
N LYS A 407 44.22 34.38 -26.55
CA LYS A 407 44.58 33.06 -25.99
C LYS A 407 43.68 32.75 -24.81
N LYS A 408 42.63 31.94 -25.01
CA LYS A 408 41.76 31.49 -23.91
C LYS A 408 42.07 30.02 -23.58
N LYS A 409 42.79 29.78 -22.48
CA LYS A 409 42.98 28.42 -21.93
C LYS A 409 41.62 27.86 -21.54
N ARG A 410 41.14 26.84 -22.25
CA ARG A 410 39.86 26.20 -21.98
C ARG A 410 40.06 25.22 -20.83
N LYS A 411 39.64 25.58 -19.60
CA LYS A 411 39.65 24.65 -18.45
C LYS A 411 38.99 23.33 -18.86
N LYS A 412 39.73 22.21 -18.81
CA LYS A 412 39.19 20.86 -19.10
C LYS A 412 37.98 20.63 -18.19
N ARG A 413 36.79 20.45 -18.75
CA ARG A 413 35.64 19.94 -17.98
C ARG A 413 35.95 18.49 -17.64
N LYS A 414 36.12 18.19 -16.35
CA LYS A 414 36.26 16.82 -15.86
C LYS A 414 35.06 15.99 -16.34
N LYS A 415 35.33 14.78 -16.83
CA LYS A 415 34.27 13.85 -17.22
C LYS A 415 33.51 13.44 -15.96
N ARG A 416 32.18 13.39 -16.03
CA ARG A 416 31.33 12.91 -14.93
C ARG A 416 30.60 11.66 -15.36
N ILE A 417 30.59 10.64 -14.54
CA ILE A 417 29.83 9.41 -14.76
C ILE A 417 28.75 9.27 -13.70
N ALA A 418 27.62 8.67 -14.07
CA ALA A 418 26.59 8.35 -13.10
C ALA A 418 27.05 7.19 -12.22
N LYS A 419 26.74 7.28 -10.92
CA LYS A 419 26.88 6.21 -9.94
C LYS A 419 25.54 6.00 -9.23
N ILE A 420 25.33 4.78 -8.74
CA ILE A 420 24.09 4.36 -8.10
C ILE A 420 24.42 3.96 -6.67
N ASP A 421 23.70 4.53 -5.70
CA ASP A 421 23.69 4.04 -4.33
C ASP A 421 22.75 2.82 -4.24
N PRO A 422 23.29 1.60 -4.05
CA PRO A 422 22.47 0.39 -3.97
C PRO A 422 21.57 0.36 -2.74
N ASN A 423 21.85 1.16 -1.70
CA ASN A 423 21.04 1.22 -0.48
C ASN A 423 19.80 2.11 -0.63
N LEU A 424 19.76 2.96 -1.67
CA LEU A 424 18.62 3.82 -2.00
C LEU A 424 17.89 3.36 -3.26
N CYS A 425 18.54 2.60 -4.14
CA CYS A 425 17.94 2.14 -5.38
C CYS A 425 16.89 1.04 -5.14
N TYR A 426 15.61 1.36 -5.35
CA TYR A 426 14.53 0.37 -5.27
C TYR A 426 14.34 -0.46 -6.53
N GLY A 427 15.11 -0.19 -7.60
CA GLY A 427 15.05 -1.00 -8.82
C GLY A 427 13.78 -0.78 -9.65
N CYS A 428 13.25 0.45 -9.72
CA CYS A 428 12.05 0.79 -10.48
C CYS A 428 12.27 0.94 -12.00
N GLY A 429 13.50 1.14 -12.46
CA GLY A 429 13.81 1.30 -13.89
C GLY A 429 13.46 2.67 -14.50
N VAL A 430 12.88 3.62 -13.75
CA VAL A 430 12.54 4.97 -14.27
C VAL A 430 13.76 5.64 -14.93
N CYS A 431 14.92 5.62 -14.28
CA CYS A 431 16.14 6.22 -14.82
C CYS A 431 16.61 5.61 -16.15
N VAL A 432 16.36 4.32 -16.37
CA VAL A 432 16.74 3.59 -17.58
C VAL A 432 15.92 4.08 -18.77
N THR A 433 14.61 4.30 -18.58
CA THR A 433 13.72 4.80 -19.66
C THR A 433 14.10 6.18 -20.19
N TYR A 434 14.83 7.00 -19.41
CA TYR A 434 15.30 8.32 -19.83
C TYR A 434 16.75 8.33 -20.33
N CYS A 435 17.42 7.17 -20.42
CA CYS A 435 18.82 7.08 -20.83
C CYS A 435 18.96 6.88 -22.35
N ASN A 436 18.91 7.96 -23.12
CA ASN A 436 19.02 7.92 -24.58
C ASN A 436 20.40 7.51 -25.13
N HIS A 437 21.40 7.30 -24.26
CA HIS A 437 22.76 6.89 -24.65
C HIS A 437 23.06 5.41 -24.35
N GLY A 438 22.07 4.64 -23.86
CA GLY A 438 22.27 3.23 -23.51
C GLY A 438 23.31 3.02 -22.40
N ALA A 439 23.47 4.00 -21.51
CA ALA A 439 24.43 3.94 -20.41
C ALA A 439 23.87 3.31 -19.14
N LEU A 440 22.56 3.10 -19.07
CA LEU A 440 21.86 2.49 -17.94
C LEU A 440 21.10 1.26 -18.41
N LYS A 441 21.11 0.20 -17.59
CA LYS A 441 20.29 -1.01 -17.79
C LYS A 441 19.81 -1.54 -16.46
N MET A 442 18.76 -2.36 -16.46
CA MET A 442 18.37 -3.13 -15.29
C MET A 442 19.06 -4.50 -15.31
N ILE A 443 19.63 -4.90 -14.17
CA ILE A 443 20.22 -6.22 -13.98
C ILE A 443 19.57 -6.93 -12.78
N PRO A 444 19.45 -8.28 -12.79
CA PRO A 444 19.00 -9.03 -11.64
C PRO A 444 19.91 -8.80 -10.43
N LYS A 445 19.33 -8.73 -9.23
CA LYS A 445 20.11 -8.75 -7.99
C LYS A 445 20.73 -10.12 -7.77
N LYS A 446 21.94 -10.14 -7.18
CA LYS A 446 22.62 -11.38 -6.78
C LYS A 446 21.76 -12.23 -5.83
N GLU A 447 21.17 -11.55 -4.85
CA GLU A 447 20.24 -12.15 -3.92
C GLU A 447 18.84 -11.63 -4.22
N ARG A 448 17.92 -12.58 -4.47
CA ARG A 448 16.51 -12.25 -4.62
C ARG A 448 15.91 -11.99 -3.26
N VAL A 449 14.98 -11.06 -3.21
CA VAL A 449 14.26 -10.77 -1.99
C VAL A 449 12.96 -11.55 -1.95
N TRP A 450 12.68 -12.11 -0.77
CA TRP A 450 11.47 -12.86 -0.51
C TRP A 450 10.25 -11.93 -0.59
N THR A 451 9.27 -12.31 -1.42
CA THR A 451 7.94 -11.70 -1.44
C THR A 451 6.93 -12.69 -0.86
N PRO A 452 6.12 -12.30 0.15
CA PRO A 452 5.00 -13.08 0.62
C PRO A 452 4.05 -13.52 -0.49
N GLU A 453 3.50 -14.73 -0.43
CA GLU A 453 2.56 -15.22 -1.46
C GLU A 453 1.27 -14.37 -1.49
N ASN A 454 0.79 -14.00 -0.30
CA ASN A 454 -0.46 -13.28 -0.11
C ASN A 454 -0.40 -12.43 1.17
N SER A 455 -1.48 -11.69 1.43
CA SER A 455 -1.57 -10.81 2.59
C SER A 455 -1.49 -11.55 3.93
N PHE A 456 -1.96 -12.81 4.04
CA PHE A 456 -1.81 -13.57 5.28
C PHE A 456 -0.32 -13.79 5.61
N ASP A 457 0.45 -14.29 4.65
CA ASP A 457 1.89 -14.55 4.83
C ASP A 457 2.65 -13.25 5.14
N TYR A 458 2.27 -12.14 4.50
CA TYR A 458 2.81 -10.80 4.79
C TYR A 458 2.56 -10.39 6.25
N HIS A 459 1.33 -10.56 6.75
CA HIS A 459 0.99 -10.20 8.12
C HIS A 459 1.66 -11.09 9.16
N ILE A 460 1.81 -12.39 8.87
CA ILE A 460 2.55 -13.30 9.73
C ILE A 460 4.03 -12.89 9.80
N ALA A 461 4.67 -12.60 8.65
CA ALA A 461 6.04 -12.11 8.63
C ALA A 461 6.22 -10.82 9.45
N ARG A 462 5.27 -9.88 9.32
CA ARG A 462 5.25 -8.64 10.10
C ARG A 462 5.05 -8.89 11.60
N CYS A 463 4.19 -9.85 11.96
CA CYS A 463 3.98 -10.25 13.36
C CYS A 463 5.22 -10.89 13.97
N ILE A 464 5.94 -11.74 13.22
CA ILE A 464 7.21 -12.34 13.64
C ILE A 464 8.25 -11.26 13.93
N GLU A 465 8.42 -10.35 12.98
CA GLU A 465 9.38 -9.26 13.07
C GLU A 465 9.10 -8.34 14.27
N ARG A 466 7.83 -8.06 14.54
CA ARG A 466 7.41 -7.21 15.67
C ARG A 466 7.30 -7.97 17.00
N GLY A 467 7.62 -9.27 17.04
CA GLY A 467 7.53 -10.10 18.24
C GLY A 467 6.10 -10.44 18.70
N ASN A 468 5.09 -10.18 17.85
CA ASN A 468 3.67 -10.30 18.20
C ASN A 468 3.04 -11.63 17.78
N LEU A 469 3.78 -12.55 17.14
CA LEU A 469 3.21 -13.81 16.65
C LEU A 469 2.62 -14.66 17.79
N GLY A 470 3.31 -14.77 18.93
CA GLY A 470 2.81 -15.52 20.09
C GLY A 470 1.51 -14.94 20.67
N ASP A 471 1.41 -13.61 20.73
CA ASP A 471 0.19 -12.95 21.21
C ASP A 471 -0.98 -13.13 20.24
N LEU A 472 -0.72 -13.10 18.93
CA LEU A 472 -1.73 -13.36 17.90
C LEU A 472 -2.32 -14.77 18.03
N LEU A 473 -1.46 -15.79 18.15
CA LEU A 473 -1.86 -17.19 18.30
C LEU A 473 -2.66 -17.41 19.58
N ASN A 474 -2.22 -16.79 20.68
CA ASN A 474 -2.85 -16.95 21.99
C ASN A 474 -4.18 -16.22 22.12
N LYS A 475 -4.33 -15.07 21.45
CA LYS A 475 -5.56 -14.26 21.55
C LYS A 475 -6.71 -14.88 20.75
N TYR A 476 -6.40 -15.65 19.71
CA TYR A 476 -7.40 -16.25 18.83
C TYR A 476 -7.13 -17.74 18.52
N PRO A 477 -6.95 -18.61 19.53
CA PRO A 477 -6.52 -19.99 19.30
C PRO A 477 -7.53 -20.79 18.45
N HIS A 478 -8.82 -20.52 18.62
CA HIS A 478 -9.90 -21.21 17.90
C HIS A 478 -10.17 -20.64 16.50
N LYS A 479 -9.52 -19.53 16.11
CA LYS A 479 -9.73 -18.92 14.79
C LYS A 479 -8.70 -19.37 13.73
N PHE A 480 -7.74 -20.21 14.10
CA PHE A 480 -6.75 -20.75 13.16
C PHE A 480 -7.07 -22.21 12.81
N SER A 481 -7.29 -22.49 11.52
CA SER A 481 -7.38 -23.87 11.02
C SER A 481 -5.99 -24.54 10.96
N TYR A 482 -5.95 -25.87 10.88
CA TYR A 482 -4.69 -26.63 10.70
C TYR A 482 -3.88 -26.16 9.48
N ARG A 483 -4.55 -25.78 8.38
CA ARG A 483 -3.90 -25.21 7.21
C ARG A 483 -3.32 -23.83 7.49
N ALA A 484 -4.03 -22.98 8.24
CA ALA A 484 -3.50 -21.67 8.64
C ALA A 484 -2.24 -21.82 9.50
N LEU A 485 -2.23 -22.79 10.44
CA LEU A 485 -1.03 -23.14 11.22
C LEU A 485 0.11 -23.65 10.32
N GLY A 486 -0.19 -24.52 9.34
CA GLY A 486 0.78 -24.98 8.36
C GLY A 486 1.39 -23.84 7.53
N ARG A 487 0.58 -22.85 7.12
CA ARG A 487 1.08 -21.64 6.42
C ARG A 487 1.94 -20.77 7.32
N ILE A 488 1.63 -20.66 8.61
CA ILE A 488 2.49 -19.96 9.58
C ILE A 488 3.86 -20.62 9.65
N VAL A 489 3.91 -21.95 9.77
CA VAL A 489 5.17 -22.71 9.77
C VAL A 489 5.95 -22.47 8.47
N ASN A 490 5.28 -22.58 7.32
CA ASN A 490 5.91 -22.36 6.01
C ASN A 490 6.44 -20.92 5.84
N THR A 491 5.72 -19.93 6.39
CA THR A 491 6.17 -18.54 6.42
C THR A 491 7.44 -18.41 7.28
N ILE A 492 7.45 -19.01 8.47
CA ILE A 492 8.63 -19.00 9.35
C ILE A 492 9.86 -19.61 8.65
N THR A 493 9.70 -20.74 7.97
CA THR A 493 10.81 -21.43 7.30
C THR A 493 11.28 -20.74 6.02
N SER A 494 10.43 -19.93 5.40
CA SER A 494 10.77 -19.15 4.19
C SER A 494 11.45 -17.81 4.51
N LEU A 495 11.44 -17.38 5.78
CA LEU A 495 12.10 -16.15 6.21
C LEU A 495 13.61 -16.36 6.39
N PRO A 496 14.42 -15.27 6.30
CA PRO A 496 15.84 -15.33 6.64
C PRO A 496 16.11 -15.97 8.02
N PRO A 497 17.24 -16.69 8.23
CA PRO A 497 17.47 -17.50 9.44
C PRO A 497 17.25 -16.77 10.77
N VAL A 498 17.67 -15.51 10.87
CA VAL A 498 17.48 -14.70 12.08
C VAL A 498 15.99 -14.46 12.37
N LYS A 499 15.17 -14.19 11.35
CA LYS A 499 13.72 -13.97 11.50
C LYS A 499 12.99 -15.27 11.79
N ALA A 500 13.37 -16.35 11.13
CA ALA A 500 12.84 -17.68 11.44
C ALA A 500 13.06 -18.02 12.93
N PHE A 501 14.26 -17.76 13.44
CA PHE A 501 14.58 -17.93 14.86
C PHE A 501 13.74 -17.05 15.79
N LEU A 502 13.53 -15.76 15.45
CA LEU A 502 12.65 -14.87 16.22
C LEU A 502 11.20 -15.39 16.28
N GLY A 503 10.69 -15.91 15.16
CA GLY A 503 9.37 -16.54 15.09
C GLY A 503 9.27 -17.74 16.04
N ILE A 504 10.24 -18.64 15.99
CA ILE A 504 10.32 -19.83 16.86
C ILE A 504 10.43 -19.42 18.33
N LYS A 505 11.30 -18.45 18.65
CA LYS A 505 11.50 -17.95 20.03
C LYS A 505 10.22 -17.33 20.60
N GLY A 506 9.52 -16.50 19.82
CA GLY A 506 8.28 -15.85 20.23
C GLY A 506 7.19 -16.87 20.59
N VAL A 507 7.01 -17.90 19.76
CA VAL A 507 6.07 -19.00 20.01
C VAL A 507 6.48 -19.80 21.25
N LYS A 508 7.75 -20.22 21.34
CA LYS A 508 8.26 -21.01 22.47
C LYS A 508 8.14 -20.28 23.81
N SER A 509 8.52 -19.00 23.86
CA SER A 509 8.44 -18.19 25.07
C SER A 509 7.00 -18.08 25.58
N LYS A 510 6.04 -17.90 24.67
CA LYS A 510 4.64 -17.76 25.05
C LYS A 510 3.98 -19.08 25.45
N LEU A 511 4.29 -20.19 24.77
CA LEU A 511 3.85 -21.53 25.17
C LEU A 511 4.38 -21.91 26.56
N LEU A 512 5.67 -21.64 26.85
CA LEU A 512 6.24 -21.84 28.17
C LEU A 512 5.56 -20.97 29.23
N SER A 513 5.23 -19.72 28.89
CA SER A 513 4.49 -18.82 29.81
C SER A 513 3.08 -19.33 30.12
N MET A 514 2.42 -20.01 29.17
CA MET A 514 1.11 -20.62 29.37
C MET A 514 1.21 -21.90 30.20
N ALA A 515 2.17 -22.78 29.91
CA ALA A 515 2.42 -23.97 30.72
C ALA A 515 2.74 -23.61 32.18
N ALA A 516 3.55 -22.57 32.38
CA ALA A 516 3.89 -22.04 33.71
C ALA A 516 2.72 -21.34 34.43
N LYS A 517 1.67 -20.91 33.71
CA LYS A 517 0.42 -20.39 34.30
C LYS A 517 -0.58 -21.50 34.57
N ALA A 518 -0.66 -22.49 33.68
CA ALA A 518 -1.53 -23.65 33.84
C ALA A 518 -1.09 -24.57 34.98
N GLY A 519 0.21 -24.67 35.27
CA GLY A 519 0.73 -25.40 36.44
C GLY A 519 0.70 -24.61 37.76
N ARG A 520 0.11 -23.41 37.78
CA ARG A 520 -0.07 -22.57 38.98
C ARG A 520 -1.53 -22.45 39.44
N ASN A 521 -2.46 -23.01 38.66
CA ASN A 521 -3.85 -23.30 39.07
C ASN A 521 -3.94 -24.80 39.34
#